data_AF-A0A2E6J211-F1
#
_entry.id   AF-A0A2E6J211-F1
#
_cell.length_a   1.000
_cell.length_b   1.000
_cell.length_c   1.000
_cell.angle_alpha   90.00
_cell.angle_beta   90.00
_cell.angle_gamma   90.00
#
_symmetry.space_group_name_H-M   'P 1'
#
loop_
_entity.id
_entity.type
_entity.pdbx_description
1 polymer ?
#
loop_
_entity_poly.entity_id
_entity_poly.type
_entity_poly.pdbx_seq_one_letter_code
_entity_poly.pdbx_strand_id
1 'polypeptide(L)'
;GGQFFGAAFFILLTLAALTSAISLLEVPVAHFIDAHSWGRPRAVLVVMMATFALSIPSVLASGANNFFTSLPIIGLDFLTLMITVWNDFALPIGGLLTAVFVGYVWRIDNALEELLAEQAWFPGRQFWGLLIRYACPVAIFLIIFGTLQSLIA
;
A
#
# COMPACT_ATOMS: atom_id res chain seq x y z
N GLY A 1 17.34 -33.96 1.27
CA GLY A 1 17.56 -32.72 0.49
C GLY A 1 16.41 -31.73 0.66
N GLY A 2 15.22 -32.04 0.14
CA GLY A 2 14.09 -31.10 0.07
C GLY A 2 13.64 -30.48 1.40
N GLN A 3 13.68 -31.22 2.51
CA GLN A 3 13.26 -30.68 3.81
C GLN A 3 14.21 -29.61 4.36
N PHE A 4 15.52 -29.72 4.10
CA PHE A 4 16.51 -28.72 4.49
C PHE A 4 16.31 -27.43 3.67
N PHE A 5 16.17 -27.55 2.35
CA PHE A 5 15.91 -26.42 1.47
C PHE A 5 14.53 -25.77 1.74
N GLY A 6 13.50 -26.58 2.01
CA GLY A 6 12.17 -26.09 2.37
C GLY A 6 12.18 -25.30 3.68
N ALA A 7 12.83 -25.82 4.72
CA ALA A 7 12.98 -25.10 6.00
C ALA A 7 13.72 -23.78 5.82
N ALA A 8 14.85 -23.78 5.10
CA ALA A 8 15.61 -22.57 4.80
C ALA A 8 14.77 -21.54 4.02
N PHE A 9 14.00 -21.98 3.03
CA PHE A 9 13.10 -21.12 2.26
C PHE A 9 12.05 -20.44 3.14
N PHE A 10 11.34 -21.19 3.99
CA PHE A 10 10.30 -20.60 4.85
C PHE A 10 10.86 -19.67 5.92
N ILE A 11 12.07 -19.92 6.44
CA ILE A 11 12.74 -18.99 7.36
C ILE A 11 13.00 -17.66 6.65
N LEU A 12 13.61 -17.70 5.46
CA LEU A 12 13.91 -16.51 4.68
C LEU A 12 12.62 -15.77 4.27
N LEU A 13 11.59 -16.50 3.85
CA LEU A 13 10.29 -15.94 3.50
C LEU A 13 9.62 -15.26 4.70
N THR A 14 9.69 -15.86 5.89
CA THR A 14 9.14 -15.28 7.13
C THR A 14 9.86 -13.99 7.51
N LEU A 15 11.19 -13.97 7.42
CA LEU A 15 11.97 -12.76 7.69
C LEU A 15 11.63 -11.63 6.72
N ALA A 16 11.46 -11.92 5.43
CA ALA A 16 11.05 -10.95 4.42
C ALA A 16 9.62 -10.42 4.64
N ALA A 17 8.69 -11.30 5.05
CA ALA A 17 7.33 -10.91 5.40
C ALA A 17 7.30 -10.02 6.65
N LEU A 18 8.13 -10.32 7.65
CA LEU A 18 8.19 -9.57 8.91
C LEU A 18 8.66 -8.13 8.69
N THR A 19 9.72 -7.90 7.91
CA THR A 19 10.22 -6.54 7.64
C THR A 19 9.20 -5.71 6.87
N SER A 20 8.48 -6.31 5.92
CA SER A 20 7.40 -5.66 5.17
C SER A 20 6.22 -5.28 6.09
N ALA A 21 5.83 -6.19 6.99
CA ALA A 21 4.77 -5.93 7.97
C ALA A 21 5.12 -4.78 8.93
N ILE A 22 6.39 -4.69 9.36
CA ILE A 22 6.85 -3.58 10.21
C ILE A 22 6.74 -2.25 9.47
N SER A 23 7.17 -2.16 8.21
CA SER A 23 7.08 -0.93 7.42
C SER A 23 5.63 -0.49 7.19
N LEU A 24 4.71 -1.44 7.00
CA LEU A 24 3.28 -1.14 6.80
C LEU A 24 2.60 -0.66 8.09
N LEU A 25 2.99 -1.20 9.25
CA LEU A 25 2.47 -0.78 10.56
C LEU A 25 2.97 0.61 10.98
N GLU A 26 4.16 1.03 10.55
CA GLU A 26 4.72 2.32 10.95
C GLU A 26 3.89 3.50 10.42
N VAL A 27 3.29 3.40 9.22
CA VAL A 27 2.49 4.48 8.62
C VAL A 27 1.29 4.91 9.51
N PRO A 28 0.37 4.01 9.92
CA PRO A 28 -0.71 4.37 10.83
C PRO A 28 -0.21 4.71 12.24
N VAL A 29 0.85 4.07 12.72
CA VAL A 29 1.43 4.39 14.04
C VAL A 29 1.95 5.82 14.08
N ALA A 30 2.72 6.24 13.08
CA ALA A 30 3.22 7.61 12.92
C ALA A 30 2.04 8.59 12.84
N HIS A 31 0.99 8.27 12.09
CA HIS A 31 -0.21 9.10 12.03
C HIS A 31 -0.86 9.33 13.42
N PHE A 32 -0.99 8.30 14.25
CA PHE A 32 -1.53 8.46 15.61
C PHE A 32 -0.58 9.23 16.54
N ILE A 33 0.73 9.07 16.37
CA ILE A 33 1.71 9.84 17.15
C ILE A 33 1.64 11.32 16.77
N ASP A 34 1.63 11.64 15.48
CA ASP A 34 1.69 13.03 15.02
C ASP A 34 0.34 13.74 15.15
N ALA A 35 -0.76 13.10 14.73
CA ALA A 35 -2.08 13.73 14.74
C ALA A 35 -2.77 13.70 16.10
N HIS A 36 -2.50 12.68 16.94
CA HIS A 36 -3.16 12.51 18.24
C HIS A 36 -2.20 12.62 19.43
N SER A 37 -0.90 12.88 19.20
CA SER A 37 0.12 13.02 20.25
C SER A 37 0.22 11.81 21.18
N TRP A 38 -0.07 10.61 20.67
CA TRP A 38 -0.01 9.37 21.47
C TRP A 38 1.43 8.94 21.73
N GLY A 39 1.66 8.29 22.88
CA GLY A 39 2.91 7.59 23.13
C GLY A 39 3.06 6.37 22.22
N ARG A 40 4.26 6.16 21.65
CA ARG A 40 4.55 5.07 20.70
C ARG A 40 4.05 3.69 21.15
N PRO A 41 4.24 3.22 22.41
CA PRO A 41 3.75 1.90 22.83
C PRO A 41 2.22 1.77 22.74
N ARG A 42 1.48 2.84 23.02
CA ARG A 42 0.01 2.85 22.95
C ARG A 42 -0.45 2.80 21.50
N ALA A 43 0.14 3.62 20.62
CA ALA A 43 -0.18 3.64 19.20
C ALA A 43 0.08 2.27 18.55
N VAL A 44 1.24 1.66 18.80
CA VAL A 44 1.56 0.33 18.26
C VAL A 44 0.56 -0.72 18.73
N LEU A 45 0.21 -0.75 20.02
CA LEU A 45 -0.72 -1.74 20.56
C LEU A 45 -2.11 -1.61 19.92
N VAL A 46 -2.63 -0.39 19.79
CA VAL A 46 -3.95 -0.15 19.19
C VAL A 46 -3.97 -0.56 17.72
N VAL A 47 -2.96 -0.14 16.95
CA VAL A 47 -2.88 -0.49 15.53
C VAL A 47 -2.74 -2.00 15.34
N MET A 48 -1.88 -2.67 16.11
CA MET A 48 -1.75 -4.13 16.08
C MET A 48 -3.07 -4.85 16.39
N MET A 49 -3.78 -4.43 17.44
CA MET A 49 -5.06 -5.04 17.81
C MET A 49 -6.11 -4.82 16.73
N ALA A 50 -6.14 -3.64 16.11
CA ALA A 50 -7.04 -3.33 15.01
C ALA A 50 -6.73 -4.17 13.76
N THR A 51 -5.46 -4.27 13.36
CA THR A 51 -5.07 -5.09 12.19
C THR A 51 -5.27 -6.58 12.44
N PHE A 52 -5.03 -7.05 13.66
CA PHE A 52 -5.33 -8.43 14.07
C PHE A 52 -6.84 -8.70 14.03
N ALA A 53 -7.68 -7.78 14.52
CA ALA A 53 -9.13 -7.93 14.43
C ALA A 53 -9.63 -7.98 12.99
N LEU A 54 -9.02 -7.21 12.08
CA LEU A 54 -9.34 -7.22 10.64
C LEU A 54 -8.81 -8.46 9.91
N SER A 55 -7.77 -9.12 10.42
CA SER A 55 -7.23 -10.33 9.78
C SER A 55 -8.12 -11.56 10.02
N ILE A 56 -8.85 -11.61 11.13
CA ILE A 56 -9.80 -12.68 11.46
C ILE A 56 -10.84 -12.90 10.35
N PRO A 57 -11.67 -11.91 9.94
CA PRO A 57 -12.64 -12.11 8.87
C PRO A 57 -11.99 -12.45 7.53
N SER A 58 -10.80 -11.91 7.24
CA SER A 58 -10.05 -12.23 6.02
C SER A 58 -9.61 -13.69 5.95
N VAL A 59 -9.19 -14.28 7.08
CA VAL A 59 -8.83 -15.72 7.13
C VAL A 59 -10.08 -16.60 7.08
N LEU A 60 -11.18 -16.18 7.73
CA LEU A 60 -12.44 -16.92 7.69
C LEU A 60 -13.08 -16.95 6.29
N ALA A 61 -12.85 -15.90 5.49
CA ALA A 61 -13.31 -15.80 4.10
C ALA A 61 -12.79 -16.93 3.21
N SER A 62 -11.60 -17.47 3.50
CA SER A 62 -10.94 -18.57 2.77
C SER A 62 -11.61 -19.95 2.89
N GLY A 63 -12.87 -20.02 3.32
CA GLY A 63 -13.71 -21.23 3.28
C GLY A 63 -14.18 -21.77 4.63
N ALA A 64 -13.89 -21.08 5.74
CA ALA A 64 -14.29 -21.53 7.07
C ALA A 64 -15.71 -21.08 7.47
N ASN A 65 -16.27 -20.05 6.82
CA ASN A 65 -17.59 -19.53 7.14
C ASN A 65 -18.34 -19.05 5.89
N ASN A 66 -19.50 -19.66 5.61
CA ASN A 66 -20.35 -19.34 4.46
C ASN A 66 -20.74 -17.86 4.37
N PHE A 67 -20.84 -17.14 5.49
CA PHE A 67 -21.18 -15.72 5.52
C PHE A 67 -20.02 -14.82 5.04
N PHE A 68 -18.76 -15.19 5.32
CA PHE A 68 -17.59 -14.41 4.91
C PHE A 68 -17.00 -14.86 3.57
N THR A 69 -17.28 -16.09 3.15
CA THR A 69 -16.92 -16.63 1.83
C THR A 69 -17.81 -16.09 0.71
N SER A 70 -19.05 -15.71 1.00
CA SER A 70 -19.90 -14.98 0.05
C SER A 70 -20.69 -13.92 0.79
N LEU A 71 -20.22 -12.68 0.78
CA LEU A 71 -20.93 -11.58 1.40
C LEU A 71 -22.27 -11.37 0.67
N PRO A 72 -23.42 -11.43 1.36
CA PRO A 72 -24.75 -11.53 0.73
C PRO A 72 -25.15 -10.31 -0.11
N ILE A 73 -24.42 -9.19 -0.04
CA ILE A 73 -24.71 -7.95 -0.76
C ILE A 73 -23.81 -7.79 -1.99
N ILE A 74 -22.62 -8.40 -2.00
CA ILE A 74 -21.55 -8.12 -2.98
C ILE A 74 -21.17 -9.40 -3.76
N GLY A 75 -21.48 -10.58 -3.23
CA GLY A 75 -21.17 -11.87 -3.87
C GLY A 75 -19.68 -12.25 -3.84
N LEU A 76 -18.82 -11.39 -3.30
CA LEU A 76 -17.39 -11.61 -3.10
C LEU A 76 -17.11 -12.03 -1.66
N ASP A 77 -16.03 -12.78 -1.46
CA ASP A 77 -15.51 -13.06 -0.14
C ASP A 77 -14.87 -11.78 0.46
N PHE A 78 -14.79 -11.72 1.80
CA PHE A 78 -14.32 -10.52 2.50
C PHE A 78 -12.87 -10.15 2.14
N LEU A 79 -12.00 -11.15 1.92
CA LEU A 79 -10.61 -10.90 1.56
C LEU A 79 -10.52 -10.27 0.17
N THR A 80 -11.25 -10.80 -0.81
CA THR A 80 -11.31 -10.25 -2.17
C THR A 80 -11.84 -8.81 -2.15
N LEU A 81 -12.87 -8.52 -1.35
CA LEU A 81 -13.37 -7.15 -1.19
C LEU A 81 -12.28 -6.20 -0.67
N MET A 82 -11.56 -6.60 0.38
CA MET A 82 -10.47 -5.78 0.94
C MET A 82 -9.35 -5.56 -0.08
N ILE A 83 -9.00 -6.58 -0.86
CA ILE A 83 -8.00 -6.47 -1.94
C ILE A 83 -8.48 -5.48 -2.98
N THR A 84 -9.71 -5.61 -3.48
CA THR A 84 -10.24 -4.71 -4.49
C THR A 84 -10.25 -3.26 -4.00
N VAL A 85 -10.77 -3.00 -2.80
CA VAL A 85 -10.87 -1.62 -2.29
C VAL A 85 -9.49 -1.01 -2.05
N TRP A 86 -8.61 -1.72 -1.34
CA TRP A 86 -7.34 -1.12 -0.89
C TRP A 86 -6.20 -1.30 -1.87
N ASN A 87 -6.08 -2.45 -2.51
CA ASN A 87 -5.01 -2.74 -3.47
C ASN A 87 -5.33 -2.18 -4.86
N ASP A 88 -6.52 -2.46 -5.40
CA ASP A 88 -6.81 -2.16 -6.80
C ASP A 88 -7.30 -0.71 -7.00
N PHE A 89 -7.90 -0.09 -5.98
CA PHE A 89 -8.38 1.29 -6.04
C PHE A 89 -7.56 2.25 -5.18
N ALA A 90 -7.49 2.05 -3.86
CA ALA A 90 -6.90 3.06 -2.96
C ALA A 90 -5.42 3.33 -3.25
N LEU A 91 -4.61 2.29 -3.51
CA LEU A 91 -3.18 2.45 -3.84
C LEU A 91 -2.97 3.22 -5.15
N PRO A 92 -3.58 2.84 -6.31
CA PRO A 92 -3.48 3.62 -7.53
C PRO A 92 -4.01 5.05 -7.40
N ILE A 93 -5.16 5.25 -6.76
CA ILE A 93 -5.72 6.60 -6.55
C ILE A 93 -4.76 7.43 -5.71
N GLY A 94 -4.22 6.87 -4.62
CA GLY A 94 -3.19 7.53 -3.81
C GLY A 94 -1.96 7.90 -4.64
N GLY A 95 -1.46 6.98 -5.46
CA GLY A 95 -0.33 7.22 -6.37
C GLY A 95 -0.62 8.30 -7.43
N LEU A 96 -1.84 8.35 -7.96
CA LEU A 96 -2.26 9.38 -8.91
C LEU A 96 -2.29 10.75 -8.24
N LEU A 97 -2.91 10.84 -7.06
CA LEU A 97 -3.00 12.08 -6.29
C LEU A 97 -1.63 12.59 -5.87
N THR A 98 -0.72 11.72 -5.44
CA THR A 98 0.65 12.12 -5.12
C THR A 98 1.44 12.57 -6.35
N ALA A 99 1.33 11.86 -7.47
CA ALA A 99 1.99 12.27 -8.72
C ALA A 99 1.47 13.63 -9.23
N VAL A 100 0.15 13.85 -9.19
CA VAL A 100 -0.45 15.13 -9.56
C VAL A 100 -0.05 16.24 -8.59
N PHE A 101 -0.03 15.96 -7.29
CA PHE A 101 0.40 16.92 -6.27
C PHE A 101 1.85 17.37 -6.51
N VAL A 102 2.80 16.43 -6.63
CA VAL A 102 4.21 16.76 -6.85
C VAL A 102 4.42 17.43 -8.20
N GLY A 103 3.78 16.93 -9.27
CA GLY A 103 3.96 17.44 -10.62
C GLY A 103 3.39 18.83 -10.85
N TYR A 104 2.20 19.12 -10.29
CA TYR A 104 1.41 20.30 -10.66
C TYR A 104 1.11 21.27 -9.50
N VAL A 105 0.84 20.77 -8.29
CA VAL A 105 0.47 21.61 -7.14
C VAL A 105 1.70 22.15 -6.43
N TRP A 106 2.61 21.26 -6.01
CA TRP A 106 3.88 21.61 -5.41
C TRP A 106 4.86 22.17 -6.45
N ARG A 107 4.67 21.82 -7.73
CA ARG A 107 5.54 22.10 -8.88
C ARG A 107 6.85 21.31 -8.83
N ILE A 108 7.18 20.73 -9.98
CA ILE A 108 8.36 19.88 -10.13
C ILE A 108 9.66 20.59 -9.75
N ASP A 109 9.74 21.91 -9.93
CA ASP A 109 10.94 22.69 -9.65
C ASP A 109 11.26 22.72 -8.14
N ASN A 110 10.23 22.89 -7.30
CA ASN A 110 10.38 22.86 -5.84
C ASN A 110 10.76 21.45 -5.34
N ALA A 111 10.18 20.40 -5.93
CA ALA A 111 10.54 19.03 -5.61
C ALA A 111 11.98 18.69 -6.04
N LEU A 112 12.42 19.22 -7.18
CA LEU A 112 13.80 19.07 -7.65
C LEU A 112 14.78 19.87 -6.78
N GLU A 113 14.40 21.04 -6.26
CA GLU A 113 15.22 21.79 -5.32
C GLU A 113 15.46 20.99 -4.04
N GLU A 114 14.41 20.39 -3.47
CA GLU A 114 14.51 19.53 -2.28
C GLU A 114 15.37 18.28 -2.55
N LEU A 115 15.21 17.65 -3.72
CA LEU A 115 16.03 16.48 -4.12
C LEU A 115 17.52 16.81 -4.30
N LEU A 116 17.85 18.09 -4.50
CA LEU A 116 19.21 18.60 -4.67
C LEU A 116 19.73 19.33 -3.43
N ALA A 117 18.90 19.41 -2.38
CA ALA A 117 19.32 19.89 -1.09
C ALA A 117 20.53 19.08 -0.61
N GLU A 118 21.36 19.70 0.22
CA GLU A 118 22.54 19.07 0.82
C GLU A 118 23.58 18.55 -0.21
N GLN A 119 23.61 19.13 -1.42
CA GLN A 119 24.50 18.73 -2.52
C GLN A 119 24.31 17.27 -2.99
N ALA A 120 23.11 16.72 -2.83
CA ALA A 120 22.81 15.37 -3.29
C ALA A 120 23.02 15.22 -4.81
N TRP A 121 23.75 14.16 -5.20
CA TRP A 121 23.96 13.82 -6.60
C TRP A 121 22.73 13.11 -7.17
N PHE A 122 21.96 13.83 -7.99
CA PHE A 122 20.85 13.26 -8.76
C PHE A 122 21.02 13.49 -10.26
N PRO A 123 21.53 12.51 -11.03
CA PRO A 123 21.59 12.58 -12.48
C PRO A 123 20.22 12.26 -13.08
N GLY A 124 19.78 13.00 -14.11
CA GLY A 124 18.50 12.73 -14.79
C GLY A 124 17.26 13.46 -14.22
N ARG A 125 17.46 14.56 -13.50
CA ARG A 125 16.42 15.45 -12.92
C ARG A 125 15.26 15.76 -13.88
N GLN A 126 15.60 16.16 -15.10
CA GLN A 126 14.62 16.54 -16.13
C GLN A 126 13.78 15.33 -16.59
N PHE A 127 14.42 14.16 -16.70
CA PHE A 127 13.73 12.92 -17.06
C PHE A 127 12.81 12.45 -15.94
N TRP A 128 13.27 12.46 -14.70
CA TRP A 128 12.43 12.17 -13.52
C TRP A 128 11.24 13.11 -13.43
N GLY A 129 11.46 14.41 -13.62
CA GLY A 129 10.40 15.41 -13.61
C GLY A 129 9.35 15.18 -14.69
N LEU A 130 9.78 14.79 -15.90
CA LEU A 130 8.89 14.43 -17.01
C LEU A 130 8.09 13.16 -16.70
N LEU A 131 8.71 12.16 -16.06
CA LEU A 131 8.02 10.94 -15.63
C LEU A 131 6.92 11.25 -14.62
N ILE A 132 7.24 11.97 -13.54
CA ILE A 132 6.28 12.30 -12.48
C ILE A 132 5.14 13.17 -13.01
N ARG A 133 5.43 14.12 -13.91
CA ARG A 133 4.43 15.04 -14.44
C ARG A 133 3.53 14.43 -15.51
N TYR A 134 4.05 13.51 -16.33
CA TYR A 134 3.32 12.98 -17.49
C TYR A 134 3.19 11.46 -17.50
N ALA A 135 4.29 10.71 -17.37
CA ALA A 135 4.24 9.25 -17.51
C ALA A 135 3.48 8.58 -16.35
N CYS A 136 3.77 8.93 -15.11
CA CYS A 136 3.15 8.33 -13.93
C CYS A 136 1.63 8.61 -13.85
N PRO A 137 1.13 9.85 -14.02
CA PRO A 137 -0.30 10.10 -14.00
C PRO A 137 -1.05 9.36 -15.11
N VAL A 138 -0.49 9.33 -16.32
CA VAL A 138 -1.10 8.62 -17.46
C VAL A 138 -1.12 7.11 -17.23
N ALA A 139 0.00 6.51 -16.81
CA ALA A 139 0.08 5.08 -16.55
C ALA A 139 -0.88 4.65 -15.44
N ILE A 140 -0.92 5.39 -14.32
CA ILE A 140 -1.81 5.08 -13.20
C ILE A 140 -3.28 5.26 -13.59
N PHE A 141 -3.60 6.30 -14.37
CA PHE A 141 -4.96 6.48 -14.90
C PHE A 141 -5.39 5.29 -15.77
N LEU A 142 -4.52 4.79 -16.64
CA LEU A 142 -4.80 3.60 -17.45
C LEU A 142 -5.00 2.34 -16.61
N ILE A 143 -4.23 2.18 -15.52
CA ILE A 143 -4.41 1.06 -14.58
C ILE A 143 -5.79 1.15 -13.93
N ILE A 144 -6.18 2.31 -13.39
CA ILE A 144 -7.49 2.51 -12.76
C ILE A 144 -8.61 2.25 -13.77
N PHE A 145 -8.46 2.71 -15.00
CA PHE A 145 -9.43 2.47 -16.06
C PHE A 145 -9.55 0.98 -16.40
N GLY A 146 -8.43 0.25 -16.48
CA GLY A 146 -8.42 -1.19 -16.68
C GLY A 146 -9.12 -1.96 -15.55
N THR A 147 -8.83 -1.60 -14.30
CA THR A 147 -9.48 -2.17 -13.11
C THR A 147 -11.00 -1.93 -13.15
N LEU A 148 -11.43 -0.74 -13.55
CA LEU A 148 -12.86 -0.42 -13.67
C LEU A 148 -13.55 -1.29 -14.72
N GLN A 149 -12.90 -1.53 -15.87
CA GLN A 149 -13.43 -2.39 -16.91
C GLN A 149 -13.55 -3.84 -16.45
N SER A 150 -12.55 -4.39 -15.76
CA SER A 150 -12.60 -5.76 -15.24
C SER A 150 -13.69 -5.99 -14.20
N LEU A 151 -14.20 -4.93 -13.57
CA LEU A 151 -15.26 -5.00 -12.58
C LEU A 151 -16.66 -4.92 -13.20
N ILE A 152 -16.78 -4.36 -14.40
CA ILE A 152 -18.06 -4.19 -15.13
C ILE A 152 -18.30 -5.35 -16.11
N ALA A 153 -17.24 -5.98 -16.61
CA ALA A 153 -17.28 -7.14 -17.52
C ALA A 153 -17.64 -8.44 -16.79
#